data_AF-X1LZ15-F1
#
_entry.id   AF-X1LZ15-F1
#
_cell.length_a   1.000
_cell.length_b   1.000
_cell.length_c   1.000
_cell.angle_alpha   90.00
_cell.angle_beta   90.00
_cell.angle_gamma   90.00
#
_symmetry.space_group_name_H-M   'P 1'
#
loop_
_entity.id
_entity.type
_entity.pdbx_description
1 polymer ?
#
loop_
_entity_poly.entity_id
_entity_poly.type
_entity_poly.pdbx_seq_one_letter_code
_entity_poly.pdbx_strand_id
1 'polypeptide(L)'
;FQKKPEKELIQLPGISAPLEDTFLEYSVNLLVDNCGAKKAPVIFETSPTYRNLFGTVEVTPGRFGQWRTDFTKIKAGSLLRADGGFLILEALDTLIEPGVWQALKRTLRNRKIEIQNYAPFYMISVSALKPEPIK
;
A
#
# COMPACT_ATOMS: atom_id res chain seq x y z
N PHE A 1 22.71 -35.79 8.16
CA PHE A 1 21.87 -34.62 8.46
C PHE A 1 20.58 -35.08 9.13
N GLN A 2 20.49 -34.99 10.45
CA GLN A 2 19.28 -35.37 11.19
C GLN A 2 18.21 -34.27 11.02
N LYS A 3 17.03 -34.64 10.51
CA LYS A 3 15.84 -33.78 10.49
C LYS A 3 15.42 -33.51 11.94
N LYS A 4 15.42 -32.23 12.34
CA LYS A 4 14.80 -31.79 13.60
C LYS A 4 13.30 -32.14 13.56
N PRO A 5 12.71 -32.65 14.65
CA PRO A 5 11.31 -33.01 14.68
C PRO A 5 10.46 -31.73 14.59
N GLU A 6 9.58 -31.72 13.60
CA GLU A 6 8.54 -30.72 13.40
C GLU A 6 7.60 -30.79 14.61
N LYS A 7 7.46 -29.67 15.32
CA LYS A 7 6.53 -29.59 16.46
C LYS A 7 5.12 -29.72 15.92
N GLU A 8 4.51 -30.88 16.12
CA GLU A 8 3.08 -31.09 15.88
C GLU A 8 2.29 -30.05 16.69
N LEU A 9 1.67 -29.12 15.97
CA LEU A 9 0.73 -28.15 16.51
C LEU A 9 -0.49 -28.93 17.03
N ILE A 10 -0.73 -28.87 18.33
CA ILE A 10 -1.90 -29.49 18.98
C ILE A 10 -3.17 -28.87 18.36
N GLN A 11 -3.90 -29.66 17.57
CA GLN A 11 -5.20 -29.26 17.02
C GLN A 11 -6.29 -29.52 18.06
N LEU A 12 -6.86 -28.46 18.63
CA LEU A 12 -8.06 -28.53 19.47
C LEU A 12 -9.31 -28.63 18.57
N PRO A 13 -10.24 -29.56 18.84
CA PRO A 13 -11.45 -29.72 18.03
C PRO A 13 -12.31 -28.46 18.12
N GLY A 14 -12.61 -27.86 16.97
CA GLY A 14 -13.43 -26.64 16.85
C GLY A 14 -12.65 -25.32 16.76
N ILE A 15 -11.31 -25.34 16.92
CA ILE A 15 -10.45 -24.17 16.69
C ILE A 15 -9.43 -24.53 15.62
N SER A 16 -9.82 -24.42 14.34
CA SER A 16 -8.83 -24.33 13.28
C SER A 16 -8.13 -22.98 13.44
N ALA A 17 -6.91 -22.98 13.99
CA ALA A 17 -6.00 -21.87 13.79
C ALA A 17 -5.92 -21.66 12.26
N PRO A 18 -6.18 -20.44 11.76
CA PRO A 18 -5.93 -20.18 10.36
C PRO A 18 -4.43 -20.45 10.18
N LEU A 19 -4.09 -21.26 9.18
CA LEU A 19 -2.70 -21.48 8.83
C LEU A 19 -2.10 -20.10 8.57
N GLU A 20 -1.29 -19.59 9.51
CA GLU A 20 -0.50 -18.40 9.25
C GLU A 20 0.45 -18.79 8.13
N ASP A 21 0.34 -18.10 6.99
CA ASP A 21 1.12 -18.41 5.81
C ASP A 21 2.60 -18.18 6.13
N THR A 22 3.31 -19.28 6.36
CA THR A 22 4.73 -19.26 6.74
C THR A 22 5.60 -18.69 5.61
N PHE A 23 5.07 -18.65 4.38
CA PHE A 23 5.76 -18.11 3.21
C PHE A 23 5.36 -16.67 2.88
N LEU A 24 4.53 -16.03 3.71
CA LEU A 24 4.11 -14.64 3.49
C LEU A 24 5.30 -13.71 3.32
N GLU A 25 6.37 -13.88 4.09
CA GLU A 25 7.60 -13.06 4.00
C GLU A 25 8.30 -13.13 2.64
N TYR A 26 8.06 -14.20 1.86
CA TYR A 26 8.64 -14.40 0.53
C TYR A 26 7.66 -14.06 -0.60
N SER A 27 6.44 -13.65 -0.27
CA SER A 27 5.47 -13.23 -1.28
C SER A 27 5.88 -11.89 -1.91
N VAL A 28 5.43 -11.65 -3.14
CA VAL A 28 5.68 -10.40 -3.85
C VAL A 28 4.35 -9.66 -4.03
N ASN A 29 4.31 -8.39 -3.66
CA ASN A 29 3.17 -7.53 -3.93
C ASN A 29 3.40 -6.73 -5.22
N LEU A 30 2.80 -7.19 -6.32
CA LEU A 30 2.83 -6.46 -7.60
C LEU A 30 1.87 -5.26 -7.54
N LEU A 31 2.43 -4.06 -7.43
CA LEU A 31 1.65 -2.82 -7.26
C LEU A 31 0.99 -2.34 -8.56
N VAL A 32 1.72 -2.41 -9.68
CA VAL A 32 1.27 -1.97 -11.01
C VAL A 32 1.81 -2.96 -12.03
N ASP A 33 0.93 -3.42 -12.93
CA ASP A 33 1.31 -4.25 -14.07
C ASP A 33 0.98 -3.51 -15.38
N ASN A 34 2.04 -3.13 -16.09
CA ASN A 34 1.95 -2.49 -17.41
C ASN A 34 2.54 -3.37 -18.53
N CYS A 35 2.88 -4.64 -18.26
CA CYS A 35 3.63 -5.50 -19.18
C CYS A 35 2.93 -5.72 -20.54
N GLY A 36 1.59 -5.76 -20.54
CA GLY A 36 0.78 -5.94 -21.76
C GLY A 36 0.26 -4.64 -22.39
N ALA A 37 0.61 -3.47 -21.86
CA ALA A 37 0.01 -2.21 -22.30
C ALA A 37 0.55 -1.78 -23.67
N LYS A 38 -0.32 -1.72 -24.69
CA LYS A 38 0.03 -1.25 -26.05
C LYS A 38 0.10 0.27 -26.18
N LYS A 39 -0.40 1.00 -25.19
CA LYS A 39 -0.50 2.46 -25.15
C LYS A 39 -0.11 2.96 -23.76
N ALA A 40 0.32 4.21 -23.68
CA ALA A 40 0.59 4.86 -22.41
C ALA A 40 -0.67 4.87 -21.51
N PRO A 41 -0.55 4.55 -20.21
CA PRO A 41 -1.68 4.57 -19.29
C PRO A 41 -2.20 5.99 -19.12
N VAL A 42 -3.52 6.18 -19.15
CA VAL A 42 -4.17 7.47 -18.88
C VAL A 42 -5.11 7.26 -17.70
N ILE A 43 -4.75 7.83 -16.54
CA ILE A 43 -5.53 7.71 -15.31
C ILE A 43 -6.25 9.04 -15.06
N PHE A 44 -7.55 8.97 -14.87
CA PHE A 44 -8.37 10.11 -14.43
C PHE A 44 -8.62 9.95 -12.93
N GLU A 45 -8.22 10.94 -12.15
CA GLU A 45 -8.50 11.00 -10.72
C GLU A 45 -9.51 12.11 -10.44
N THR A 46 -10.75 11.69 -10.22
CA THR A 46 -11.87 12.59 -9.89
C THR A 46 -11.95 12.89 -8.40
N SER A 47 -11.26 12.14 -7.54
CA SER A 47 -11.20 12.38 -6.10
C SER A 47 -9.75 12.34 -5.63
N PRO A 48 -9.00 13.45 -5.77
CA PRO A 48 -7.56 13.52 -5.55
C PRO A 48 -7.17 13.53 -4.05
N THR A 49 -7.69 12.59 -3.29
CA THR A 49 -7.28 12.36 -1.90
C THR A 49 -5.82 11.92 -1.84
N TYR A 50 -5.14 12.18 -0.73
CA TYR A 50 -3.74 11.78 -0.56
C TYR A 50 -3.54 10.28 -0.78
N ARG A 51 -4.44 9.46 -0.21
CA ARG A 51 -4.44 8.00 -0.36
C ARG A 51 -4.62 7.59 -1.82
N ASN A 52 -5.52 8.24 -2.57
CA ASN A 52 -5.76 7.89 -3.97
C ASN A 52 -4.58 8.27 -4.85
N LEU A 53 -3.94 9.43 -4.63
CA LEU A 53 -2.85 9.90 -5.47
C LEU A 53 -1.53 9.17 -5.21
N PHE A 54 -1.11 9.10 -3.95
CA PHE A 54 0.21 8.60 -3.56
C PHE A 54 0.19 7.13 -3.13
N GLY A 55 -1.00 6.57 -2.89
CA GLY A 55 -1.16 5.24 -2.33
C GLY A 55 -1.23 5.27 -0.80
N THR A 56 -1.36 4.10 -0.20
CA THR A 56 -1.55 3.95 1.24
C THR A 56 -1.07 2.58 1.69
N VAL A 57 -0.80 2.46 2.99
CA VAL A 57 -0.64 1.16 3.64
C VAL A 57 -1.94 0.90 4.40
N GLU A 58 -2.69 -0.10 3.97
CA GLU A 58 -3.92 -0.47 4.66
C GLU A 58 -3.62 -1.18 5.98
N VAL A 59 -4.52 -0.98 6.94
CA VAL A 59 -4.47 -1.59 8.25
C VAL A 59 -5.75 -2.40 8.41
N THR A 60 -5.60 -3.69 8.69
CA THR A 60 -6.74 -4.59 8.87
C THR A 60 -6.87 -4.96 10.35
N PRO A 61 -8.08 -4.98 10.92
CA PRO A 61 -8.28 -5.51 12.27
C PRO A 61 -8.01 -7.02 12.28
N GLY A 62 -7.11 -7.46 13.16
CA GLY A 62 -6.84 -8.87 13.42
C GLY A 62 -7.90 -9.51 14.33
N ARG A 63 -7.85 -10.85 14.46
CA ARG A 63 -8.83 -11.67 15.20
C ARG A 63 -9.06 -11.27 16.67
N PHE A 64 -8.15 -10.50 17.28
CA PHE A 64 -8.22 -10.07 18.68
C PHE A 64 -8.18 -8.55 18.85
N GLY A 65 -8.67 -7.78 17.87
CA GLY A 65 -8.67 -6.31 17.94
C GLY A 65 -7.28 -5.67 17.79
N GLN A 66 -6.25 -6.49 17.54
CA GLN A 66 -4.91 -6.02 17.18
C GLN A 66 -4.94 -5.53 15.75
N TRP A 67 -4.50 -4.31 15.50
CA TRP A 67 -4.33 -3.82 14.14
C TRP A 67 -3.08 -4.46 13.52
N ARG A 68 -3.24 -5.18 12.41
CA ARG A 68 -2.13 -5.80 11.66
C ARG A 68 -2.01 -5.14 10.30
N THR A 69 -0.76 -5.00 9.85
CA THR A 69 -0.42 -4.54 8.51
C THR A 69 0.80 -5.31 8.02
N ASP A 70 0.85 -5.58 6.71
CA ASP A 70 1.92 -6.30 6.04
C ASP A 70 2.19 -5.63 4.68
N PHE A 71 3.25 -6.04 3.99
CA PHE A 71 3.61 -5.44 2.70
C PHE A 71 2.59 -5.73 1.59
N THR A 72 1.73 -6.74 1.74
CA THR A 72 0.63 -7.03 0.80
C THR A 72 -0.51 -6.02 0.91
N LYS A 73 -0.57 -5.27 2.02
CA LYS A 73 -1.52 -4.17 2.25
C LYS A 73 -1.07 -2.83 1.68
N ILE A 74 0.09 -2.76 1.02
CA ILE A 74 0.52 -1.58 0.28
C ILE A 74 -0.33 -1.47 -0.99
N LYS A 75 -0.99 -0.33 -1.18
CA LYS A 75 -1.77 -0.02 -2.38
C LYS A 75 -1.13 1.11 -3.17
N ALA A 76 -1.03 0.90 -4.49
CA ALA A 76 -0.58 1.90 -5.44
C ALA A 76 -1.58 3.05 -5.56
N GLY A 77 -1.07 4.27 -5.58
CA GLY A 77 -1.86 5.44 -5.96
C GLY A 77 -2.00 5.60 -7.47
N SER A 78 -2.86 6.52 -7.88
CA SER A 78 -3.10 6.91 -9.27
C SER A 78 -1.85 7.46 -9.95
N LEU A 79 -0.95 8.11 -9.19
CA LEU A 79 0.33 8.58 -9.72
C LEU A 79 1.25 7.42 -10.14
N LEU A 80 1.33 6.38 -9.33
CA LEU A 80 2.13 5.19 -9.66
C LEU A 80 1.46 4.38 -10.79
N ARG A 81 0.13 4.31 -10.82
CA ARG A 81 -0.62 3.65 -11.91
C ARG A 81 -0.48 4.38 -13.25
N ALA A 82 -0.27 5.69 -13.23
CA ALA A 82 -0.03 6.50 -14.42
C ALA A 82 1.44 6.53 -14.86
N ASP A 83 2.31 5.73 -14.23
CA ASP A 83 3.73 5.66 -14.59
C ASP A 83 3.90 5.28 -16.07
N GLY A 84 4.75 6.02 -16.78
CA GLY A 84 4.92 5.90 -18.22
C GLY A 84 3.78 6.48 -19.07
N GLY A 85 2.84 7.23 -18.49
CA GLY A 85 1.73 7.85 -19.22
C GLY A 85 1.27 9.18 -18.64
N PHE A 86 -0.04 9.33 -18.45
CA PHE A 86 -0.67 10.60 -18.08
C PHE A 86 -1.62 10.44 -16.90
N LEU A 87 -1.55 11.39 -15.97
CA LEU A 87 -2.49 11.53 -14.86
C LEU A 87 -3.27 12.84 -15.04
N ILE A 88 -4.59 12.73 -15.09
CA ILE A 88 -5.51 13.86 -15.22
C ILE A 88 -6.20 14.04 -13.87
N LEU A 89 -6.11 15.25 -13.33
CA LEU A 89 -6.55 15.58 -11.97
C LEU A 89 -7.54 16.73 -12.00
N GLU A 90 -8.54 16.67 -11.12
CA GLU A 90 -9.36 17.83 -10.80
C GLU A 90 -8.54 18.84 -9.98
N ALA A 91 -8.24 19.99 -10.61
CA ALA A 91 -7.30 20.97 -10.07
C ALA A 91 -7.77 21.59 -8.76
N LEU A 92 -9.06 21.96 -8.68
CA LEU A 92 -9.63 22.60 -7.51
C LEU A 92 -9.58 21.66 -6.31
N ASP A 93 -9.99 20.40 -6.48
CA ASP A 93 -9.97 19.40 -5.41
C ASP A 93 -8.54 19.10 -4.95
N THR A 94 -7.59 19.00 -5.90
CA THR A 94 -6.17 18.77 -5.60
C THR A 94 -5.56 19.90 -4.76
N LEU A 95 -6.04 21.14 -4.96
CA LEU A 95 -5.56 22.32 -4.23
C LEU A 95 -6.19 22.46 -2.84
N ILE A 96 -7.45 22.04 -2.70
CA ILE A 96 -8.19 22.12 -1.43
C ILE A 96 -7.83 20.96 -0.49
N GLU A 97 -7.55 19.78 -1.04
CA GLU A 97 -7.27 18.59 -0.24
C GLU A 97 -5.98 18.78 0.62
N PRO A 98 -6.06 18.56 1.95
CA PRO A 98 -4.96 18.87 2.84
C PRO A 98 -3.67 18.09 2.55
N GLY A 99 -2.59 18.81 2.26
CA GLY A 99 -1.25 18.25 2.07
C GLY A 99 -0.99 17.61 0.71
N VAL A 100 -2.02 17.44 -0.12
CA VAL A 100 -1.90 16.85 -1.46
C VAL A 100 -1.06 17.73 -2.38
N TRP A 101 -1.36 19.03 -2.47
CA TRP A 101 -0.62 19.93 -3.35
C TRP A 101 0.87 20.02 -3.01
N GLN A 102 1.20 20.05 -1.73
CA GLN A 102 2.57 20.10 -1.21
C GLN A 102 3.31 18.81 -1.52
N ALA A 103 2.66 17.66 -1.29
CA ALA A 103 3.21 16.34 -1.60
C ALA A 103 3.41 16.19 -3.12
N LEU A 104 2.45 16.62 -3.93
CA LEU A 104 2.52 16.55 -5.39
C LEU A 104 3.72 17.34 -5.91
N LYS A 105 3.88 18.60 -5.47
CA LYS A 105 5.06 19.40 -5.82
C LYS A 105 6.37 18.73 -5.41
N ARG A 106 6.44 18.14 -4.21
CA ARG A 106 7.63 17.45 -3.72
C ARG A 106 7.94 16.22 -4.58
N THR A 107 6.94 15.41 -4.89
CA THR A 107 7.07 14.20 -5.69
C THR A 107 7.49 14.51 -7.11
N LEU A 108 6.87 15.50 -7.77
CA LEU A 108 7.25 15.93 -9.11
C LEU A 108 8.66 16.52 -9.16
N ARG A 109 9.03 17.35 -8.18
CA ARG A 109 10.37 17.96 -8.11
C ARG A 109 11.47 16.93 -7.87
N ASN A 110 11.21 15.98 -6.97
CA ASN A 110 12.21 14.99 -6.56
C ASN A 110 12.19 13.73 -7.43
N ARG A 111 11.17 13.57 -8.30
CA ARG A 111 10.90 12.34 -9.08
C ARG A 111 10.93 11.11 -8.18
N LYS A 112 10.22 11.19 -7.05
CA LYS A 112 10.15 10.12 -6.06
C LYS A 112 8.77 10.08 -5.43
N ILE A 113 8.15 8.91 -5.45
CA ILE A 113 6.87 8.63 -4.81
C ILE A 113 7.15 7.95 -3.46
N GLU A 114 6.65 8.55 -2.38
CA GLU A 114 6.73 8.00 -1.03
C GLU A 114 5.33 7.55 -0.61
N ILE A 115 5.11 6.24 -0.48
CA ILE A 115 3.85 5.71 0.04
C ILE A 115 3.88 5.87 1.55
N GLN A 116 2.92 6.63 2.09
CA GLN A 116 2.81 6.90 3.52
C GLN A 116 1.46 6.46 4.05
N ASN A 117 1.41 6.16 5.35
CA ASN A 117 0.14 6.04 6.04
C ASN A 117 -0.39 7.46 6.31
N TYR A 118 -1.30 7.93 5.46
CA TYR A 118 -1.93 9.23 5.61
C TYR A 118 -3.02 9.15 6.69
N ALA A 119 -2.65 9.55 7.91
CA ALA A 119 -3.58 9.73 9.02
C ALA A 119 -3.65 11.24 9.35
N PRO A 120 -4.62 11.99 8.79
CA PRO A 120 -4.72 13.44 9.00
C PRO A 120 -4.99 13.80 10.48
N PHE A 121 -5.51 12.85 11.25
CA PHE A 121 -5.66 12.94 12.70
C PHE A 121 -4.61 12.04 13.37
N TYR A 122 -3.61 12.67 14.00
CA TYR A 122 -2.45 12.08 14.68
C TYR A 122 -2.76 11.05 15.80
N MET A 123 -4.01 10.64 15.99
CA MET A 123 -4.43 9.85 17.16
C MET A 123 -4.22 8.34 16.99
N ILE A 124 -4.00 7.84 15.76
CA ILE A 124 -3.78 6.41 15.52
C ILE A 124 -2.69 6.23 14.47
N SER A 125 -1.43 6.20 14.89
CA SER A 125 -0.34 5.69 14.04
C SER A 125 -0.34 4.16 14.12
N VAL A 126 -1.24 3.50 13.38
CA VAL A 126 -1.03 2.08 13.06
C VAL A 126 -0.34 1.98 11.72
N SER A 127 0.98 2.09 11.69
CA SER A 127 1.80 1.33 10.73
C SER A 127 3.26 1.58 10.99
N ALA A 128 4.02 0.51 11.26
CA ALA A 128 5.48 0.54 11.29
C ALA A 128 6.10 0.34 9.88
N LEU A 129 5.29 0.04 8.86
CA LEU A 129 5.76 -0.21 7.50
C LEU A 129 5.98 1.12 6.77
N LYS A 130 7.24 1.40 6.48
CA LYS A 130 7.68 2.50 5.62
C LYS A 130 8.34 1.91 4.38
N PRO A 131 7.62 1.80 3.24
CA PRO A 131 8.18 1.34 2.00
C PRO A 131 9.31 2.26 1.52
N GLU A 132 10.24 1.70 0.76
CA GLU A 132 11.25 2.51 0.10
C GLU A 132 10.60 3.42 -0.97
N PRO A 133 11.13 4.63 -1.19
CA PRO A 133 10.61 5.52 -2.22
C PRO A 133 10.79 4.91 -3.61
N ILE A 134 9.75 4.99 -4.43
CA ILE A 134 9.78 4.58 -5.83
C ILE A 134 10.31 5.77 -6.66
N LYS A 135 11.28 5.51 -7.54
CA LYS A 135 11.88 6.52 -8.43
C LYS A 135 11.12 6.63 -9.74
#